data_AF-A0A2D7ZA49-F1
#
_entry.id   AF-A0A2D7ZA49-F1
#
_cell.length_a   1.000
_cell.length_b   1.000
_cell.length_c   1.000
_cell.angle_alpha   90.00
_cell.angle_beta   90.00
_cell.angle_gamma   90.00
#
_symmetry.space_group_name_H-M   'P 1'
#
loop_
_entity.id
_entity.type
_entity.pdbx_description
1 polymer ?
#
loop_
_entity_poly.entity_id
_entity_poly.type
_entity_poly.pdbx_seq_one_letter_code
_entity_poly.pdbx_strand_id
1 'polypeptide(L)'
;MSGAVYSKLSSLSTKKLDQLHKTHMVHHQTFSGALERKMDEITLLDGDRRRMLESAKREMDEESVLSALATTVDLRFIKADLIVAKSIAVVIRSNMFFHRMMETLIMDVKMGVEYDRGKLEDMIPLEFSDMVSTSILSTNMSKMVTELTRELEEQLEEGGLR
;
A
#
# COMPACT_ATOMS: atom_id res chain seq x y z
N MET A 1 -13.37 18.61 8.26
CA MET A 1 -11.94 18.89 8.58
C MET A 1 -11.32 19.89 7.60
N SER A 2 -11.48 19.71 6.29
CA SER A 2 -10.92 20.55 5.22
C SER A 2 -11.27 22.04 5.27
N GLY A 3 -12.52 22.42 5.54
CA GLY A 3 -12.92 23.83 5.64
C GLY A 3 -12.23 24.62 6.76
N ALA A 4 -11.88 23.96 7.87
CA ALA A 4 -11.13 24.57 8.97
C ALA A 4 -9.63 24.72 8.65
N VAL A 5 -9.09 23.89 7.75
CA VAL A 5 -7.72 24.03 7.26
C VAL A 5 -7.65 25.18 6.25
N TYR A 6 -8.61 25.24 5.33
CA TYR A 6 -8.71 26.32 4.34
C TYR A 6 -8.82 27.71 5.01
N SER A 7 -9.70 27.88 5.99
CA SER A 7 -9.85 29.15 6.71
C SER A 7 -8.59 29.57 7.49
N LYS A 8 -7.83 28.59 8.01
CA LYS A 8 -6.51 28.86 8.60
C LYS A 8 -5.52 29.32 7.55
N LEU A 9 -5.46 28.65 6.40
CA LEU A 9 -4.57 29.04 5.30
C LEU A 9 -4.89 30.43 4.77
N SER A 10 -6.17 30.77 4.59
CA SER A 10 -6.59 32.09 4.10
C SER A 10 -6.25 33.25 5.04
N SER A 11 -6.01 32.96 6.33
CA SER A 11 -5.57 33.97 7.31
C SER A 11 -4.05 34.24 7.30
N LEU A 12 -3.27 33.42 6.58
CA LEU A 12 -1.81 33.55 6.53
C LEU A 12 -1.36 34.58 5.50
N SER A 13 -0.20 35.18 5.74
CA SER A 13 0.43 36.06 4.76
C SER A 13 0.98 35.27 3.56
N THR A 14 1.03 35.90 2.39
CA THR A 14 1.53 35.30 1.14
C THR A 14 2.92 34.67 1.31
N LYS A 15 3.84 35.35 2.01
CA LYS A 15 5.18 34.81 2.31
C LYS A 15 5.15 33.50 3.10
N LYS A 16 4.21 33.37 4.05
CA LYS A 16 4.04 32.12 4.81
C LYS A 16 3.41 31.02 3.95
N LEU A 17 2.46 31.38 3.09
CA LEU A 17 1.85 30.44 2.12
C LEU A 17 2.89 29.91 1.13
N ASP A 18 3.78 30.76 0.61
CA ASP A 18 4.86 30.34 -0.29
C ASP A 18 5.83 29.37 0.38
N GLN A 19 6.21 29.65 1.63
CA GLN A 19 7.07 28.77 2.40
C GLN A 19 6.42 27.41 2.66
N LEU A 20 5.14 27.41 3.08
CA LEU A 20 4.37 26.17 3.29
C LEU A 20 4.24 25.38 1.99
N HIS A 21 3.88 26.04 0.88
CA HIS A 21 3.77 25.41 -0.42
C HIS A 21 5.08 24.70 -0.80
N LYS A 22 6.22 25.39 -0.65
CA LYS A 22 7.54 24.79 -0.92
C LYS A 22 7.81 23.57 -0.02
N THR A 23 7.48 23.63 1.26
CA THR A 23 7.64 22.49 2.18
C THR A 23 6.78 21.30 1.76
N HIS A 24 5.50 21.52 1.43
CA HIS A 24 4.61 20.45 0.99
C HIS A 24 5.06 19.84 -0.34
N MET A 25 5.54 20.65 -1.30
CA MET A 25 6.13 20.14 -2.55
C MET A 25 7.33 19.23 -2.31
N VAL A 26 8.28 19.63 -1.46
CA VAL A 26 9.47 18.82 -1.16
C VAL A 26 9.08 17.49 -0.49
N HIS A 27 8.14 17.55 0.45
CA HIS A 27 7.65 16.33 1.12
C HIS A 27 6.90 15.42 0.17
N HIS A 28 6.05 15.96 -0.71
CA HIS A 28 5.34 15.19 -1.73
C HIS A 28 6.33 14.44 -2.63
N GLN A 29 7.37 15.12 -3.14
CA GLN A 29 8.44 14.49 -3.93
C GLN A 29 9.21 13.42 -3.14
N THR A 30 9.50 13.68 -1.87
CA THR A 30 10.20 12.72 -0.99
C THR A 30 9.36 11.45 -0.79
N PHE A 31 8.06 11.59 -0.54
CA PHE A 31 7.15 10.44 -0.41
C PHE A 31 6.93 9.73 -1.75
N SER A 32 6.93 10.43 -2.88
CA SER A 32 6.87 9.81 -4.21
C SER A 32 8.07 8.88 -4.44
N GLY A 33 9.29 9.37 -4.23
CA GLY A 33 10.48 8.52 -4.38
C GLY A 33 10.61 7.42 -3.31
N ALA A 34 10.01 7.60 -2.13
CA ALA A 34 9.89 6.52 -1.15
C ALA A 34 8.88 5.45 -1.59
N LEU A 35 7.77 5.86 -2.21
CA LEU A 35 6.74 4.96 -2.72
C LEU A 35 7.29 4.11 -3.87
N GLU A 36 7.97 4.71 -4.84
CA GLU A 36 8.60 4.00 -5.96
C GLU A 36 9.53 2.89 -5.45
N ARG A 37 10.47 3.24 -4.56
CA ARG A 37 11.38 2.25 -3.96
C ARG A 37 10.65 1.13 -3.22
N LYS A 38 9.55 1.43 -2.53
CA LYS A 38 8.75 0.39 -1.86
C LYS A 38 7.94 -0.46 -2.84
N MET A 39 7.48 0.09 -3.95
CA MET A 39 6.82 -0.68 -5.01
C MET A 39 7.80 -1.64 -5.70
N ASP A 40 9.06 -1.21 -5.90
CA ASP A 40 10.12 -2.08 -6.44
C ASP A 40 10.41 -3.25 -5.48
N GLU A 41 10.53 -2.98 -4.18
CA GLU A 41 10.70 -4.01 -3.14
C GLU A 41 9.53 -5.00 -3.09
N ILE A 42 8.28 -4.50 -3.15
CA ILE A 42 7.09 -5.36 -3.22
C ILE A 42 7.15 -6.26 -4.45
N THR A 43 7.57 -5.72 -5.61
CA THR A 43 7.67 -6.48 -6.85
C THR A 43 8.72 -7.58 -6.76
N LEU A 44 9.86 -7.30 -6.12
CA LEU A 44 10.91 -8.30 -5.86
C LEU A 44 10.41 -9.39 -4.93
N LEU A 45 9.79 -9.04 -3.80
CA LEU A 45 9.23 -10.00 -2.84
C LEU A 45 8.12 -10.87 -3.46
N ASP A 46 7.25 -10.29 -4.30
CA ASP A 46 6.23 -11.05 -5.04
C ASP A 46 6.87 -11.97 -6.11
N GLY A 47 8.03 -11.61 -6.65
CA GLY A 47 8.85 -12.46 -7.51
C GLY A 47 9.45 -13.65 -6.75
N ASP A 48 10.05 -13.39 -5.59
CA ASP A 48 10.66 -14.41 -4.72
C ASP A 48 9.61 -15.40 -4.21
N ARG A 49 8.46 -14.90 -3.76
CA ARG A 49 7.32 -15.72 -3.35
C ARG A 49 6.89 -16.68 -4.47
N ARG A 50 6.77 -16.21 -5.71
CA ARG A 50 6.38 -17.04 -6.85
C ARG A 50 7.39 -18.15 -7.10
N ARG A 51 8.69 -17.82 -7.10
CA ARG A 51 9.75 -18.82 -7.27
C ARG A 51 9.73 -19.89 -6.18
N MET A 52 9.55 -19.49 -4.91
CA MET A 52 9.49 -20.44 -3.81
C MET A 52 8.22 -21.30 -3.82
N LEU A 53 7.09 -20.78 -4.30
CA LEU A 53 5.88 -21.58 -4.51
C LEU A 53 6.10 -22.66 -5.57
N GLU A 54 6.79 -22.33 -6.67
CA GLU A 54 7.14 -23.30 -7.70
C GLU A 54 8.09 -24.38 -7.17
N SER A 55 9.10 -24.01 -6.37
CA SER A 55 10.00 -24.98 -5.72
C SER A 55 9.26 -25.89 -4.75
N ALA A 56 8.41 -25.33 -3.88
CA ALA A 56 7.62 -26.10 -2.93
C ALA A 56 6.75 -27.15 -3.63
N LYS A 57 6.13 -26.79 -4.76
CA LYS A 57 5.31 -27.71 -5.57
C LYS A 57 6.14 -28.90 -6.08
N ARG A 58 7.33 -28.63 -6.65
CA ARG A 58 8.22 -29.70 -7.12
C ARG A 58 8.68 -30.63 -6.00
N GLU A 59 9.02 -30.07 -4.84
CA GLU A 59 9.47 -30.86 -3.70
C GLU A 59 8.37 -31.74 -3.09
N MET A 60 7.10 -31.32 -3.20
CA MET A 60 5.94 -32.13 -2.83
C MET A 60 5.73 -33.32 -3.78
N ASP A 61 5.95 -33.11 -5.09
CA ASP A 61 5.84 -34.16 -6.11
C ASP A 61 6.94 -35.24 -5.97
N GLU A 62 8.07 -34.90 -5.34
CA GLU A 62 9.22 -35.79 -5.11
C GLU A 62 9.16 -36.57 -3.76
N GLU A 63 8.00 -36.61 -3.09
CA GLU A 63 7.77 -37.26 -1.77
C GLU A 63 8.66 -36.76 -0.62
N SER A 64 9.33 -35.61 -0.76
CA SER A 64 10.17 -35.02 0.29
C SER A 64 9.37 -34.09 1.22
N VAL A 65 8.53 -34.69 2.05
CA VAL A 65 7.62 -33.97 2.97
C VAL A 65 8.36 -32.98 3.88
N LEU A 66 9.58 -33.30 4.33
CA LEU A 66 10.41 -32.42 5.16
C LEU A 66 10.91 -31.18 4.40
N SER A 67 11.30 -31.34 3.13
CA SER A 67 11.73 -30.21 2.29
C SER A 67 10.56 -29.30 1.97
N ALA A 68 9.43 -29.88 1.57
CA ALA A 68 8.20 -29.13 1.32
C ALA A 68 7.73 -28.33 2.56
N LEU A 69 7.83 -28.91 3.76
CA LEU A 69 7.52 -28.21 5.01
C LEU A 69 8.48 -27.04 5.30
N ALA A 70 9.78 -27.21 5.08
CA ALA A 70 10.76 -26.14 5.24
C ALA A 70 10.48 -24.98 4.27
N THR A 71 10.29 -25.29 2.98
CA THR A 71 9.95 -24.31 1.95
C THR A 71 8.62 -23.60 2.24
N THR A 72 7.65 -24.31 2.82
CA THR A 72 6.37 -23.71 3.26
C THR A 72 6.54 -22.73 4.42
N VAL A 73 7.45 -23.00 5.36
CA VAL A 73 7.75 -22.07 6.46
C VAL A 73 8.40 -20.79 5.92
N ASP A 74 9.35 -20.91 4.99
CA ASP A 74 10.00 -19.76 4.36
C ASP A 74 9.00 -18.91 3.54
N LEU A 75 8.06 -19.56 2.86
CA LEU A 75 6.95 -18.88 2.18
C LEU A 75 6.09 -18.01 3.12
N ARG A 76 5.94 -18.41 4.39
CA ARG A 76 5.21 -17.60 5.38
C ARG A 76 5.96 -16.33 5.75
N PHE A 77 7.28 -16.40 5.88
CA PHE A 77 8.10 -15.23 6.17
C PHE A 77 8.02 -14.22 5.02
N ILE A 78 8.16 -14.67 3.77
CA ILE A 78 8.03 -13.79 2.60
C ILE A 78 6.62 -13.19 2.50
N LYS A 79 5.57 -13.96 2.79
CA LYS A 79 4.19 -13.43 2.81
C LYS A 79 4.01 -12.36 3.89
N ALA A 80 4.59 -12.54 5.07
CA ALA A 80 4.56 -11.55 6.14
C ALA A 80 5.29 -10.26 5.73
N ASP A 81 6.49 -10.39 5.16
CA ASP A 81 7.28 -9.24 4.67
C ASP A 81 6.53 -8.48 3.57
N LEU A 82 5.86 -9.20 2.67
CA LEU A 82 5.02 -8.60 1.62
C LEU A 82 3.87 -7.75 2.21
N ILE A 83 3.21 -8.25 3.25
CA ILE A 83 2.10 -7.54 3.91
C ILE A 83 2.61 -6.30 4.63
N VAL A 84 3.75 -6.41 5.32
CA VAL A 84 4.41 -5.27 5.97
C VAL A 84 4.79 -4.22 4.92
N ALA A 85 5.43 -4.63 3.82
CA ALA A 85 5.82 -3.72 2.74
C ALA A 85 4.62 -3.01 2.11
N LYS A 86 3.53 -3.74 1.81
CA LYS A 86 2.28 -3.18 1.30
C LYS A 86 1.65 -2.19 2.29
N SER A 87 1.64 -2.52 3.58
CA SER A 87 1.13 -1.64 4.63
C SER A 87 1.94 -0.33 4.73
N ILE A 88 3.27 -0.41 4.63
CA ILE A 88 4.14 0.76 4.57
C ILE A 88 3.84 1.61 3.32
N ALA A 89 3.65 0.99 2.16
CA ALA A 89 3.31 1.69 0.92
C ALA A 89 1.99 2.46 1.03
N VAL A 90 0.98 1.89 1.70
CA VAL A 90 -0.28 2.58 2.01
C VAL A 90 -0.02 3.85 2.82
N VAL A 91 0.74 3.76 3.91
CA VAL A 91 1.08 4.92 4.76
C VAL A 91 1.83 6.00 3.96
N ILE A 92 2.80 5.61 3.13
CA ILE A 92 3.54 6.54 2.26
C ILE A 92 2.57 7.25 1.31
N ARG A 93 1.67 6.50 0.65
CA ARG A 93 0.66 7.05 -0.27
C ARG A 93 -0.30 8.01 0.44
N SER A 94 -0.71 7.71 1.68
CA SER A 94 -1.53 8.61 2.51
C SER A 94 -0.85 9.95 2.75
N ASN A 95 0.44 9.91 3.10
CA ASN A 95 1.24 11.12 3.31
C ASN A 95 1.41 11.90 2.00
N MET A 96 1.68 11.20 0.90
CA MET A 96 1.80 11.80 -0.43
C MET A 96 0.53 12.54 -0.85
N PHE A 97 -0.64 11.92 -0.62
CA PHE A 97 -1.95 12.52 -0.84
C PHE A 97 -2.17 13.74 0.06
N PHE A 98 -1.87 13.65 1.35
CA PHE A 98 -1.98 14.79 2.27
C PHE A 98 -1.16 15.99 1.80
N HIS A 99 0.10 15.77 1.40
CA HIS A 99 0.95 16.85 0.91
C HIS A 99 0.42 17.45 -0.40
N ARG A 100 -0.09 16.61 -1.31
CA ARG A 100 -0.72 17.07 -2.56
C ARG A 100 -1.98 17.90 -2.31
N MET A 101 -2.82 17.46 -1.38
CA MET A 101 -4.01 18.20 -0.95
C MET A 101 -3.65 19.57 -0.40
N MET A 102 -2.61 19.65 0.44
CA MET A 102 -2.15 20.91 1.01
C MET A 102 -1.58 21.84 -0.06
N GLU A 103 -0.84 21.34 -1.05
CA GLU A 103 -0.40 22.14 -2.21
C GLU A 103 -1.58 22.79 -2.92
N THR A 104 -2.61 21.99 -3.28
CA THR A 104 -3.81 22.47 -3.97
C THR A 104 -4.53 23.53 -3.14
N LEU A 105 -4.78 23.27 -1.85
CA LEU A 105 -5.47 24.23 -0.98
C LEU A 105 -4.69 25.54 -0.81
N ILE A 106 -3.36 25.48 -0.72
CA ILE A 106 -2.53 26.69 -0.63
C ILE A 106 -2.59 27.48 -1.94
N MET A 107 -2.56 26.80 -3.10
CA MET A 107 -2.67 27.45 -4.40
C MET A 107 -4.04 28.08 -4.61
N ASP A 108 -5.13 27.41 -4.22
CA ASP A 108 -6.49 27.94 -4.28
C ASP A 108 -6.62 29.21 -3.44
N VAL A 109 -6.10 29.20 -2.19
CA VAL A 109 -6.08 30.39 -1.33
C VAL A 109 -5.28 31.53 -1.97
N LYS A 110 -4.12 31.23 -2.57
CA LYS A 110 -3.28 32.24 -3.25
C LYS A 110 -3.97 32.84 -4.48
N MET A 111 -4.79 32.05 -5.17
CA MET A 111 -5.55 32.48 -6.35
C MET A 111 -6.89 33.13 -5.99
N GLY A 112 -7.26 33.17 -4.71
CA GLY A 112 -8.55 33.69 -4.26
C GLY A 112 -9.74 32.81 -4.65
N VAL A 113 -9.51 31.53 -4.93
CA VAL A 113 -10.54 30.56 -5.31
C VAL A 113 -11.25 30.11 -4.03
N GLU A 114 -12.56 30.27 -3.95
CA GLU A 114 -13.36 29.83 -2.80
C GLU A 114 -13.22 28.31 -2.54
N TYR A 115 -13.38 27.94 -1.27
CA TYR A 115 -13.29 26.55 -0.85
C TYR A 115 -14.39 25.69 -1.51
N ASP A 116 -13.97 24.79 -2.40
CA ASP A 116 -14.83 23.80 -3.04
C ASP A 116 -14.56 22.41 -2.47
N ARG A 117 -15.59 21.79 -1.90
CA ARG A 117 -15.51 20.45 -1.32
C ARG A 117 -15.50 19.36 -2.38
N GLY A 118 -16.13 19.57 -3.54
CA GLY A 118 -16.19 18.59 -4.63
C GLY A 118 -14.82 18.28 -5.22
N LYS A 119 -13.99 19.32 -5.43
CA LYS A 119 -12.60 19.17 -5.88
C LYS A 119 -11.73 18.29 -4.96
N LEU A 120 -12.02 18.30 -3.66
CA LEU A 120 -11.30 17.48 -2.68
C LEU A 120 -11.69 16.00 -2.75
N GLU A 121 -12.96 15.72 -3.07
CA GLU A 121 -13.47 14.36 -3.26
C GLU A 121 -12.89 13.76 -4.55
N ASP A 122 -12.77 14.56 -5.61
CA ASP A 122 -12.11 14.16 -6.87
C ASP A 122 -10.60 13.88 -6.71
N MET A 123 -9.96 14.43 -5.66
CA MET A 123 -8.54 14.18 -5.39
C MET A 123 -8.29 12.84 -4.71
N ILE A 124 -9.28 12.26 -4.02
CA ILE A 124 -9.12 10.97 -3.34
C ILE A 124 -9.17 9.88 -4.41
N PRO A 125 -8.06 9.17 -4.68
CA PRO A 125 -8.10 8.07 -5.64
C PRO A 125 -9.05 7.00 -5.09
N LEU A 126 -10.01 6.53 -5.89
CA LEU A 126 -10.92 5.43 -5.52
C LEU A 126 -10.14 4.20 -5.00
N GLU A 127 -8.96 3.96 -5.57
CA GLU A 127 -8.03 2.89 -5.18
C GLU A 127 -7.55 2.99 -3.73
N PHE A 128 -7.56 4.19 -3.14
CA PHE A 128 -7.11 4.43 -1.76
C PHE A 128 -8.13 3.90 -0.74
N SER A 129 -9.42 4.04 -1.02
CA SER A 129 -10.50 3.47 -0.18
C SER A 129 -10.45 1.94 -0.18
N ASP A 130 -10.30 1.35 -1.35
CA ASP A 130 -10.31 -0.11 -1.52
C ASP A 130 -9.05 -0.75 -0.92
N MET A 131 -7.89 -0.11 -1.10
CA MET A 131 -6.62 -0.64 -0.60
C MET A 131 -6.49 -0.55 0.93
N VAL A 132 -6.97 0.54 1.56
CA VAL A 132 -7.02 0.66 3.03
C VAL A 132 -7.96 -0.40 3.61
N SER A 133 -9.12 -0.62 2.99
CA SER A 133 -10.09 -1.64 3.40
C SER A 133 -9.50 -3.05 3.32
N THR A 134 -8.73 -3.33 2.26
CA THR A 134 -8.06 -4.63 2.06
C THR A 134 -6.88 -4.84 3.01
N SER A 135 -6.10 -3.79 3.30
CA SER A 135 -4.92 -3.87 4.18
C SER A 135 -5.29 -4.10 5.66
N ILE A 136 -6.45 -3.61 6.11
CA ILE A 136 -6.96 -3.87 7.46
C ILE A 136 -7.43 -5.33 7.59
N LEU A 137 -8.06 -5.88 6.54
CA LEU A 137 -8.52 -7.28 6.51
C LEU A 137 -7.35 -8.28 6.49
N SER A 138 -6.25 -7.97 5.80
CA SER A 138 -5.08 -8.85 5.68
C SER A 138 -4.23 -8.96 6.96
N THR A 139 -4.48 -8.12 7.97
CA THR A 139 -3.75 -8.12 9.25
C THR A 139 -4.17 -9.30 10.17
N ASN A 140 -5.22 -10.05 9.82
CA ASN A 140 -5.62 -11.25 10.57
C ASN A 140 -4.75 -12.47 10.21
N MET A 141 -3.51 -12.47 10.70
CA MET A 141 -2.49 -13.53 10.50
C MET A 141 -2.99 -14.94 10.87
N SER A 142 -3.95 -15.07 11.78
CA SER A 142 -4.51 -16.37 12.20
C SER A 142 -5.36 -17.04 11.11
N LYS A 143 -6.04 -16.25 10.28
CA LYS A 143 -6.81 -16.78 9.13
C LYS A 143 -5.93 -17.15 7.94
N MET A 144 -4.71 -16.62 7.90
CA MET A 144 -3.80 -16.74 6.77
C MET A 144 -3.20 -18.14 6.62
N VAL A 145 -3.02 -18.85 7.73
CA VAL A 145 -2.64 -20.27 7.75
C VAL A 145 -3.81 -21.11 7.23
N THR A 146 -5.02 -20.84 7.71
CA THR A 146 -6.24 -21.53 7.26
C THR A 146 -6.52 -21.31 5.78
N GLU A 147 -6.35 -20.08 5.26
CA GLU A 147 -6.50 -19.77 3.83
C GLU A 147 -5.42 -20.43 2.97
N LEU A 148 -4.16 -20.50 3.42
CA LEU A 148 -3.11 -21.18 2.67
C LEU A 148 -3.31 -22.70 2.67
N THR A 149 -3.73 -23.29 3.79
CA THR A 149 -4.11 -24.71 3.85
C THR A 149 -5.29 -24.97 2.91
N ARG A 150 -6.28 -24.08 2.90
CA ARG A 150 -7.44 -24.15 1.99
C ARG A 150 -7.07 -23.95 0.52
N GLU A 151 -6.16 -23.04 0.18
CA GLU A 151 -5.66 -22.83 -1.19
C GLU A 151 -4.81 -24.02 -1.68
N LEU A 152 -4.05 -24.64 -0.77
CA LEU A 152 -3.34 -25.89 -1.04
C LEU A 152 -4.32 -27.06 -1.24
N GLU A 153 -5.35 -27.16 -0.41
CA GLU A 153 -6.40 -28.19 -0.51
C GLU A 153 -7.26 -28.01 -1.77
N GLU A 154 -7.68 -26.79 -2.11
CA GLU A 154 -8.42 -26.49 -3.35
C GLU A 154 -7.58 -26.80 -4.61
N GLN A 155 -6.26 -26.55 -4.59
CA GLN A 155 -5.38 -26.92 -5.72
C GLN A 155 -5.05 -28.42 -5.76
N LEU A 156 -5.14 -29.13 -4.64
CA LEU A 156 -5.03 -30.59 -4.58
C LEU A 156 -6.33 -31.27 -5.06
N GLU A 157 -7.50 -30.67 -4.80
CA GLU A 157 -8.79 -31.13 -5.32
C GLU A 157 -8.95 -30.88 -6.82
N GLU A 158 -8.48 -29.74 -7.35
CA GLU A 158 -8.44 -29.48 -8.80
C GLU A 158 -7.38 -30.34 -9.53
N GLY A 159 -6.38 -30.85 -8.80
CA GLY A 159 -5.39 -31.82 -9.28
C GLY A 159 -5.79 -33.30 -9.10
N GLY A 160 -7.03 -33.57 -8.67
CA GLY A 160 -7.53 -34.90 -8.38
C GLY A 160 -7.55 -35.83 -9.60
N LEU A 161 -6.66 -36.82 -9.56
CA LEU A 161 -6.71 -38.09 -10.26
C LEU A 161 -8.15 -38.57 -10.56
N ARG A 162 -8.43 -38.79 -11.85
CA ARG A 162 -8.98 -40.09 -12.27
C ARG A 162 -7.82 -41.00 -12.62
#